data_AF-A0A1H5ECV6-F1
#
_entry.id   AF-A0A1H5ECV6-F1
#
_cell.length_a   1.000
_cell.length_b   1.000
_cell.length_c   1.000
_cell.angle_alpha   90.00
_cell.angle_beta   90.00
_cell.angle_gamma   90.00
#
_symmetry.space_group_name_H-M   'P 1'
#
loop_
_entity.id
_entity.type
_entity.pdbx_description
1 polymer ?
#
loop_
_entity_poly.entity_id
_entity_poly.type
_entity_poly.pdbx_seq_one_letter_code
_entity_poly.pdbx_strand_id
1 'polypeptide(L)'
;MLPLDVRRAAYLRLGTGELAATLAFAVGYLLLRDRFSPDDQLGLAAAIVPLLLILVQAGIYWLLARRWVGVDAMPAGLAELYSSFRWVNPIVLAVSLGVLVWQVSTVGAAVLSAGVWLFAVIEHLNYYVIRLAYPASQWLTLVGQRRTPQLMKDVLASRGPDRSKEPR
;
A
#
# COMPACT_ATOMS: atom_id res chain seq x y z
N MET A 1 8.83 17.08 18.26
CA MET A 1 9.53 16.48 17.09
C MET A 1 10.21 15.21 17.60
N LEU A 2 9.81 14.00 17.18
CA LEU A 2 10.40 12.75 17.72
C LEU A 2 11.89 12.65 17.35
N PRO A 3 12.76 12.09 18.22
CA PRO A 3 14.17 11.82 17.92
C PRO A 3 14.33 10.97 16.65
N LEU A 4 15.40 11.18 15.89
CA LEU A 4 15.63 10.49 14.61
C LEU A 4 15.67 8.96 14.78
N ASP A 5 16.28 8.47 15.85
CA ASP A 5 16.38 7.03 16.13
C ASP A 5 15.01 6.40 16.37
N VAL A 6 14.13 7.11 17.09
CA VAL A 6 12.75 6.67 17.34
C VAL A 6 11.95 6.58 16.03
N ARG A 7 12.15 7.53 15.10
CA ARG A 7 11.48 7.48 13.79
C ARG A 7 11.98 6.35 12.92
N ARG A 8 13.30 6.14 12.86
CA ARG A 8 13.91 5.04 12.10
C ARG A 8 13.45 3.68 12.62
N ALA A 9 13.36 3.52 13.94
CA ALA A 9 12.81 2.32 14.56
C ALA A 9 11.31 2.14 14.23
N ALA A 10 10.52 3.21 14.26
CA ALA A 10 9.11 3.15 13.87
C ALA A 10 8.94 2.72 12.41
N TYR A 11 9.73 3.26 11.49
CA TYR A 11 9.71 2.88 10.07
C TYR A 11 10.16 1.44 9.85
N LEU A 12 11.14 0.96 10.61
CA LEU A 12 11.52 -0.45 10.59
C LEU A 12 10.33 -1.34 10.99
N ARG A 13 9.66 -1.03 12.11
CA ARG A 13 8.49 -1.79 12.60
C ARG A 13 7.34 -1.79 11.61
N LEU A 14 7.05 -0.64 10.99
CA LEU A 14 6.05 -0.53 9.93
C LEU A 14 6.44 -1.41 8.74
N GLY A 15 7.65 -1.24 8.20
CA GLY A 15 8.12 -2.01 7.05
C GLY A 15 8.13 -3.52 7.29
N THR A 16 8.60 -3.97 8.46
CA THR A 16 8.53 -5.40 8.81
C THR A 16 7.11 -5.89 9.01
N GLY A 17 6.21 -5.05 9.52
CA GLY A 17 4.79 -5.38 9.69
C GLY A 17 4.11 -5.60 8.35
N GLU A 18 4.32 -4.72 7.38
CA GLU A 18 3.77 -4.84 6.02
C GLU A 18 4.27 -6.12 5.33
N LEU A 19 5.56 -6.43 5.44
CA LEU A 19 6.14 -7.64 4.85
C LEU A 19 5.67 -8.92 5.57
N ALA A 20 5.51 -8.87 6.89
CA ALA A 20 4.95 -9.98 7.65
C ALA A 20 3.48 -10.22 7.26
N ALA A 21 2.68 -9.15 7.09
CA ALA A 21 1.30 -9.25 6.61
C ALA A 21 1.25 -9.82 5.19
N THR A 22 2.10 -9.35 4.28
CA THR A 22 2.26 -9.90 2.92
C THR A 22 2.48 -11.42 2.99
N LEU A 23 3.43 -11.87 3.80
CA LEU A 23 3.73 -13.29 3.95
C LEU A 23 2.54 -14.07 4.53
N ALA A 24 1.88 -13.52 5.55
CA ALA A 24 0.72 -14.15 6.17
C ALA A 24 -0.43 -14.35 5.18
N PHE A 25 -0.75 -13.33 4.37
CA PHE A 25 -1.77 -13.44 3.32
C PHE A 25 -1.35 -14.44 2.23
N ALA A 26 -0.11 -14.38 1.76
CA ALA A 26 0.40 -15.30 0.74
C ALA A 26 0.33 -16.77 1.21
N VAL A 27 0.82 -17.05 2.43
CA VAL A 27 0.76 -18.38 3.03
C VAL A 27 -0.69 -18.81 3.25
N GLY A 28 -1.54 -17.92 3.78
CA GLY A 28 -2.96 -18.20 3.96
C GLY A 28 -3.66 -18.63 2.68
N TYR A 29 -3.39 -17.93 1.56
CA TYR A 29 -3.91 -18.33 0.25
C TYR A 29 -3.38 -19.69 -0.19
N LEU A 30 -2.07 -19.93 -0.10
CA LEU A 30 -1.49 -21.22 -0.50
C LEU A 30 -2.07 -22.40 0.29
N LEU A 31 -2.35 -22.22 1.59
CA LEU A 31 -2.93 -23.26 2.44
C LEU A 31 -4.42 -23.51 2.17
N LEU A 32 -5.14 -22.53 1.64
CA LEU A 32 -6.61 -22.59 1.49
C LEU A 32 -7.06 -22.78 0.04
N ARG A 33 -6.25 -22.40 -0.96
CA ARG A 33 -6.68 -22.35 -2.37
C ARG A 33 -7.23 -23.69 -2.88
N ASP A 34 -6.65 -24.81 -2.47
CA ASP A 34 -7.05 -26.14 -2.96
C ASP A 34 -8.42 -26.60 -2.40
N ARG A 35 -9.01 -25.83 -1.48
CA ARG A 35 -10.38 -26.03 -0.97
C ARG A 35 -11.45 -25.38 -1.85
N PHE A 36 -11.05 -24.60 -2.85
CA PHE A 36 -11.95 -23.86 -3.73
C PHE A 36 -11.95 -24.46 -5.15
N SER A 37 -13.03 -24.25 -5.90
CA SER A 37 -13.07 -24.58 -7.32
C SER A 37 -12.03 -23.78 -8.11
N PRO A 38 -11.61 -24.22 -9.31
CA PRO A 38 -10.66 -23.46 -10.13
C PRO A 38 -11.09 -22.01 -10.39
N ASP A 39 -12.38 -21.77 -10.64
CA ASP A 39 -12.92 -20.43 -10.90
C ASP A 39 -12.84 -19.56 -9.63
N ASP A 40 -13.23 -20.10 -8.47
CA ASP A 40 -13.13 -19.40 -7.18
C ASP A 40 -11.66 -19.14 -6.79
N GLN A 41 -10.74 -20.04 -7.14
CA GLN A 41 -9.29 -19.82 -6.95
C GLN A 41 -8.80 -18.63 -7.78
N LEU A 42 -9.24 -18.50 -9.04
CA LEU A 42 -8.90 -17.35 -9.88
C LEU A 42 -9.48 -16.05 -9.32
N GLY A 43 -10.72 -16.07 -8.83
CA GLY A 43 -11.33 -14.93 -8.15
C GLY A 43 -10.58 -14.50 -6.88
N LEU A 44 -10.20 -15.47 -6.05
CA LEU A 44 -9.38 -15.22 -4.85
C LEU A 44 -7.98 -14.72 -5.20
N ALA A 45 -7.36 -15.27 -6.25
CA ALA A 45 -6.07 -14.80 -6.75
C ALA A 45 -6.18 -13.34 -7.22
N ALA A 46 -7.26 -13.00 -7.94
CA ALA A 46 -7.53 -11.64 -8.37
C ALA A 46 -7.67 -10.69 -7.17
N ALA A 47 -8.26 -11.11 -6.05
CA ALA A 47 -8.31 -10.29 -4.84
C ALA A 47 -6.95 -10.15 -4.14
N ILE A 48 -6.18 -11.24 -4.03
CA ILE A 48 -4.98 -11.26 -3.19
C ILE A 48 -3.74 -10.68 -3.86
N VAL A 49 -3.56 -10.89 -5.16
CA VAL A 49 -2.39 -10.37 -5.91
C VAL A 49 -2.23 -8.84 -5.76
N PRO A 50 -3.26 -8.00 -5.97
CA PRO A 50 -3.12 -6.56 -5.77
C PRO A 50 -2.82 -6.21 -4.31
N LEU A 51 -3.41 -6.93 -3.34
CA LEU A 51 -3.11 -6.73 -1.92
C LEU A 51 -1.62 -6.94 -1.65
N LEU A 52 -1.07 -8.10 -2.04
CA LEU A 52 0.34 -8.43 -1.83
C LEU A 52 1.25 -7.39 -2.51
N LEU A 53 0.92 -7.00 -3.73
CA LEU A 53 1.67 -6.00 -4.49
C LEU A 53 1.73 -4.66 -3.74
N ILE A 54 0.61 -4.18 -3.19
CA ILE A 54 0.55 -2.92 -2.44
C ILE A 54 1.31 -3.02 -1.11
N LEU A 55 1.14 -4.12 -0.36
CA LEU A 55 1.83 -4.33 0.92
C LEU A 55 3.35 -4.42 0.73
N VAL A 56 3.82 -5.10 -0.31
CA VAL A 56 5.25 -5.16 -0.65
C VAL A 56 5.79 -3.76 -0.98
N GLN A 57 5.07 -2.98 -1.79
CA GLN A 57 5.46 -1.60 -2.10
C GLN A 57 5.57 -0.75 -0.83
N ALA A 58 4.60 -0.85 0.08
CA ALA A 58 4.58 -0.14 1.36
C ALA A 58 5.72 -0.59 2.28
N GLY A 59 5.94 -1.91 2.40
CA GLY A 59 7.01 -2.48 3.22
C GLY A 59 8.39 -2.03 2.74
N ILE A 60 8.65 -2.12 1.43
CA ILE A 60 9.89 -1.63 0.82
C ILE A 60 10.07 -0.13 1.08
N TYR A 61 9.01 0.66 0.90
CA TYR A 61 9.06 2.11 1.14
C TYR A 61 9.51 2.41 2.56
N TRP A 62 8.86 1.84 3.58
CA TRP A 62 9.20 2.12 4.98
C TRP A 62 10.64 1.72 5.31
N LEU A 63 11.11 0.58 4.79
CA LEU A 63 12.47 0.13 5.02
C LEU A 63 13.51 1.06 4.37
N LEU A 64 13.24 1.56 3.16
CA LEU A 64 14.10 2.49 2.44
C LEU A 64 14.05 3.90 3.06
N ALA A 65 12.88 4.35 3.50
CA ALA A 65 12.67 5.70 4.03
C ALA A 65 13.51 6.02 5.27
N ARG A 66 13.97 4.99 5.98
CA ARG A 66 14.96 5.14 7.06
C ARG A 66 16.26 5.83 6.63
N ARG A 67 16.60 5.77 5.34
CA ARG A 67 17.83 6.35 4.78
C ARG A 67 17.75 7.88 4.65
N TRP A 68 16.57 8.42 4.33
CA TRP A 68 16.39 9.86 4.10
C TRP A 68 15.61 10.58 5.21
N VAL A 69 14.86 9.86 6.06
CA VAL A 69 14.03 10.48 7.11
C VAL A 69 14.85 11.40 8.03
N GLY A 70 14.53 12.70 7.97
CA GLY A 70 15.16 13.75 8.78
C GLY A 70 16.61 14.08 8.39
N VAL A 71 17.10 13.59 7.25
CA VAL A 71 18.45 13.85 6.74
C VAL A 71 18.40 14.44 5.33
N ASP A 72 17.59 13.89 4.43
CA ASP A 72 17.52 14.31 3.03
C ASP A 72 16.13 14.06 2.43
N ALA A 73 15.94 14.45 1.18
CA ALA A 73 14.79 14.09 0.37
C ALA A 73 14.88 12.65 -0.16
N MET A 74 13.72 12.11 -0.57
CA MET A 74 13.66 10.83 -1.26
C MET A 74 14.43 10.90 -2.59
N PRO A 75 15.19 9.85 -2.97
CA PRO A 75 15.86 9.81 -4.27
C PRO A 75 14.89 9.95 -5.44
N ALA A 76 15.23 10.76 -6.44
CA ALA A 76 14.33 11.12 -7.55
C ALA A 76 13.79 9.90 -8.31
N GLY A 77 14.62 8.90 -8.62
CA GLY A 77 14.17 7.69 -9.31
C GLY A 77 13.16 6.86 -8.49
N LEU A 78 13.31 6.83 -7.16
CA LEU A 78 12.30 6.21 -6.30
C LEU A 78 11.03 7.05 -6.27
N ALA A 79 11.14 8.38 -6.20
CA ALA A 79 9.98 9.26 -6.19
C ALA A 79 9.17 9.15 -7.49
N GLU A 80 9.83 8.99 -8.63
CA GLU A 80 9.19 8.72 -9.93
C GLU A 80 8.48 7.36 -9.93
N LEU A 81 9.17 6.30 -9.50
CA LEU A 81 8.59 4.96 -9.41
C LEU A 81 7.32 4.94 -8.55
N TYR A 82 7.38 5.49 -7.33
CA TYR A 82 6.23 5.53 -6.43
C TYR A 82 5.13 6.48 -6.90
N SER A 83 5.47 7.53 -7.66
CA SER A 83 4.45 8.35 -8.33
C SER A 83 3.73 7.57 -9.43
N SER A 84 4.40 6.68 -10.15
CA SER A 84 3.76 5.84 -11.17
C SER A 84 2.82 4.83 -10.54
N PHE A 85 3.19 4.23 -9.41
CA PHE A 85 2.32 3.31 -8.67
C PHE A 85 1.00 3.93 -8.22
N ARG A 86 0.96 5.25 -7.98
CA ARG A 86 -0.30 5.97 -7.69
C ARG A 86 -1.35 5.78 -8.80
N TRP A 87 -0.93 5.66 -10.06
CA TRP A 87 -1.83 5.52 -11.20
C TRP A 87 -1.96 4.08 -11.69
N VAL A 88 -0.88 3.30 -11.58
CA VAL A 88 -0.89 1.88 -11.96
C VAL A 88 -1.76 1.04 -11.01
N ASN A 89 -1.67 1.27 -9.70
CA ASN A 89 -2.39 0.46 -8.71
C ASN A 89 -3.93 0.51 -8.90
N PRO A 90 -4.58 1.67 -9.14
CA PRO A 90 -6.00 1.71 -9.49
C PRO A 90 -6.38 0.88 -10.71
N ILE A 91 -5.53 0.84 -11.74
CA ILE A 91 -5.77 0.03 -12.95
C ILE A 91 -5.72 -1.45 -12.60
N VAL A 92 -4.71 -1.88 -11.83
CA VAL A 92 -4.60 -3.27 -11.35
C VAL A 92 -5.82 -3.64 -10.50
N LEU A 93 -6.25 -2.77 -9.59
CA LEU A 93 -7.44 -2.97 -8.76
C LEU A 93 -8.72 -3.08 -9.61
N ALA A 94 -8.89 -2.24 -10.63
CA ALA A 94 -10.05 -2.29 -11.52
C ALA A 94 -10.09 -3.58 -12.35
N VAL A 95 -8.96 -3.98 -12.94
CA VAL A 95 -8.85 -5.25 -13.69
C VAL A 95 -9.14 -6.44 -12.79
N SER A 96 -8.55 -6.47 -11.60
CA SER A 96 -8.79 -7.54 -10.63
C SER A 96 -10.25 -7.64 -10.17
N LEU A 97 -10.95 -6.51 -10.03
CA LEU A 97 -12.38 -6.49 -9.71
C LEU A 97 -13.19 -7.12 -10.84
N GLY A 98 -12.86 -6.83 -12.09
CA GLY A 98 -13.49 -7.46 -13.25
C GLY A 98 -13.35 -8.98 -13.24
N VAL A 99 -12.14 -9.48 -12.97
CA VAL A 99 -11.88 -10.93 -12.85
C VAL A 99 -12.66 -11.53 -11.67
N LEU A 100 -12.67 -10.86 -10.51
CA LEU A 100 -13.40 -11.32 -9.33
C LEU A 100 -14.91 -11.46 -9.63
N VAL A 101 -15.52 -10.44 -10.23
CA VAL A 101 -16.95 -10.44 -10.58
C VAL A 101 -17.29 -11.52 -11.61
N TRP A 102 -16.37 -11.82 -12.52
CA TRP A 102 -16.59 -12.82 -13.57
C TRP A 102 -16.38 -14.27 -13.11
N GLN A 103 -15.38 -14.51 -12.26
CA GLN A 103 -14.94 -15.87 -11.92
C GLN A 103 -15.61 -16.44 -10.68
N VAL A 104 -15.93 -15.61 -9.68
CA VAL A 104 -16.39 -16.13 -8.40
C VAL A 104 -17.80 -16.71 -8.53
N SER A 105 -17.93 -17.97 -8.14
CA SER A 105 -19.14 -18.78 -8.30
C SER A 105 -19.85 -19.07 -6.98
N THR A 106 -19.12 -19.14 -5.86
CA THR A 106 -19.71 -19.43 -4.55
C THR A 106 -19.82 -18.19 -3.67
N VAL A 107 -20.86 -18.15 -2.82
CA VAL A 107 -21.08 -17.04 -1.88
C VAL A 107 -19.91 -16.90 -0.90
N GLY A 108 -19.37 -18.02 -0.42
CA GLY A 108 -18.23 -18.01 0.50
C GLY A 108 -16.98 -17.41 -0.13
N ALA A 109 -16.63 -17.83 -1.35
CA ALA A 109 -15.52 -17.24 -2.09
C ALA A 109 -15.76 -15.78 -2.44
N ALA A 110 -17.02 -15.38 -2.71
CA ALA A 110 -17.37 -13.99 -3.03
C ALA A 110 -17.14 -13.07 -1.84
N VAL A 111 -17.64 -13.45 -0.66
CA VAL A 111 -17.46 -12.68 0.57
C VAL A 111 -15.98 -12.57 0.93
N LEU A 112 -15.23 -13.67 0.85
CA LEU A 112 -13.80 -13.69 1.16
C LEU A 112 -13.00 -12.83 0.18
N SER A 113 -13.20 -13.04 -1.13
CA SER A 113 -12.50 -12.28 -2.18
C SER A 113 -12.83 -10.80 -2.12
N ALA A 114 -14.10 -10.43 -1.92
CA ALA A 114 -14.52 -9.04 -1.79
C ALA A 114 -13.88 -8.38 -0.55
N GLY A 115 -13.81 -9.09 0.58
CA GLY A 115 -13.14 -8.60 1.79
C GLY A 115 -11.65 -8.35 1.57
N VAL A 116 -10.94 -9.30 0.96
CA VAL A 116 -9.50 -9.18 0.65
C VAL A 116 -9.26 -8.06 -0.38
N TRP A 117 -10.09 -7.97 -1.42
CA TRP A 117 -9.99 -6.93 -2.44
C TRP A 117 -10.26 -5.54 -1.85
N LEU A 118 -11.28 -5.40 -1.00
CA LEU A 118 -11.57 -4.14 -0.31
C LEU A 118 -10.40 -3.74 0.60
N PHE A 119 -9.77 -4.71 1.27
CA PHE A 119 -8.58 -4.44 2.05
C PHE A 119 -7.41 -3.92 1.17
N ALA A 120 -7.22 -4.47 -0.03
CA ALA A 120 -6.25 -3.95 -1.00
C ALA A 120 -6.55 -2.49 -1.39
N VAL A 121 -7.82 -2.15 -1.62
CA VAL A 121 -8.25 -0.76 -1.89
C VAL A 121 -7.91 0.15 -0.71
N ILE A 122 -8.24 -0.28 0.51
CA ILE A 122 -7.95 0.49 1.73
C ILE A 122 -6.45 0.76 1.86
N GLU A 123 -5.61 -0.26 1.64
CA GLU A 123 -4.15 -0.08 1.69
C GLU A 123 -3.65 0.85 0.59
N HIS A 124 -4.16 0.73 -0.64
CA HIS A 124 -3.82 1.68 -1.72
C HIS A 124 -4.16 3.11 -1.31
N LEU A 125 -5.37 3.34 -0.79
CA LEU A 125 -5.79 4.66 -0.32
C LEU A 125 -4.87 5.16 0.78
N ASN A 126 -4.59 4.33 1.79
CA ASN A 126 -3.77 4.66 2.94
C ASN A 126 -2.35 5.13 2.55
N TYR A 127 -1.76 4.51 1.52
CA TYR A 127 -0.40 4.78 1.10
C TYR A 127 -0.27 5.86 0.01
N TYR A 128 -1.23 5.93 -0.92
CA TYR A 128 -1.09 6.77 -2.13
C TYR A 128 -2.06 7.93 -2.22
N VAL A 129 -3.18 7.92 -1.46
CA VAL A 129 -4.26 8.91 -1.62
C VAL A 129 -4.47 9.71 -0.34
N ILE A 130 -4.91 9.06 0.73
CA ILE A 130 -5.27 9.68 2.02
C ILE A 130 -4.79 8.79 3.15
N ARG A 131 -4.16 9.37 4.17
CA ARG A 131 -3.76 8.63 5.37
C ARG A 131 -4.99 8.23 6.19
N LEU A 132 -5.25 6.92 6.28
CA LEU A 132 -6.39 6.34 7.01
C LEU A 132 -5.99 5.75 8.37
N ALA A 133 -4.73 5.34 8.55
CA ALA A 133 -4.24 4.79 9.81
C ALA A 133 -4.06 5.88 10.88
N TYR A 134 -5.12 6.09 11.67
CA TYR A 134 -5.12 6.84 12.93
C TYR A 134 -5.34 5.88 14.11
N PRO A 135 -4.84 6.21 15.31
CA PRO A 135 -5.23 5.50 16.53
C PRO A 135 -6.76 5.47 16.64
N ALA A 136 -7.33 4.31 17.01
CA ALA A 136 -8.79 4.11 17.06
C ALA A 136 -9.53 5.18 17.88
N SER A 137 -8.88 5.72 18.92
CA SER A 137 -9.41 6.79 19.78
C SER A 137 -9.60 8.16 19.09
N GLN A 138 -9.01 8.38 17.91
CA GLN A 138 -9.09 9.65 17.17
C GLN A 138 -9.55 9.43 15.71
N TRP A 139 -10.00 8.23 15.37
CA TRP A 139 -10.30 7.84 14.00
C TRP A 139 -11.43 8.69 13.40
N LEU A 140 -12.55 8.85 14.11
CA LEU A 140 -13.72 9.61 13.65
C LEU A 140 -13.42 11.10 13.40
N THR A 141 -12.56 11.72 14.21
CA THR A 141 -12.21 13.15 14.11
C THR A 141 -11.14 13.43 13.06
N LEU A 142 -10.28 12.46 12.72
CA LEU A 142 -9.13 12.67 11.84
C LEU A 142 -9.32 12.09 10.43
N VAL A 143 -10.21 11.12 10.22
CA VAL A 143 -10.52 10.58 8.88
C VAL A 143 -11.01 11.68 7.93
N GLY A 144 -11.71 12.69 8.46
CA GLY A 144 -12.20 13.83 7.69
C GLY A 144 -11.13 14.83 7.25
N GLN A 145 -9.93 14.82 7.86
CA GLN A 145 -8.89 15.83 7.61
C GLN A 145 -8.05 15.58 6.34
N ARG A 146 -8.36 14.53 5.55
CA ARG A 146 -7.70 14.17 4.27
C ARG A 146 -6.19 14.43 4.26
N ARG A 147 -5.47 13.93 5.27
CA ARG A 147 -4.01 14.18 5.36
C ARG A 147 -3.27 13.38 4.29
N THR A 148 -2.32 14.05 3.62
CA THR A 148 -1.42 13.41 2.66
C THR A 148 -0.63 12.29 3.34
N PRO A 149 -0.59 11.07 2.76
CA PRO A 149 0.26 9.98 3.23
C PRO A 149 1.73 10.38 3.30
N GLN A 150 2.50 9.76 4.20
CA GLN A 150 3.93 10.07 4.34
C GLN A 150 4.71 9.77 3.06
N LEU A 151 4.41 8.65 2.39
CA LEU A 151 4.97 8.30 1.09
C LEU A 151 4.78 9.43 0.06
N MET A 152 3.57 9.97 -0.04
CA MET A 152 3.29 11.05 -0.98
C MET A 152 3.95 12.37 -0.57
N LYS A 153 4.14 12.64 0.73
CA LYS A 153 4.94 13.78 1.18
C LYS A 153 6.40 13.67 0.76
N ASP A 154 6.98 12.48 0.88
CA ASP A 154 8.37 12.23 0.48
C ASP A 154 8.54 12.35 -1.04
N VAL A 155 7.58 11.84 -1.83
CA VAL A 155 7.53 12.01 -3.29
C VAL A 155 7.46 13.49 -3.67
N LEU A 156 6.58 14.26 -3.02
CA LEU A 156 6.44 15.70 -3.30
C LEU A 156 7.68 16.49 -2.88
N ALA A 157 8.32 16.13 -1.76
CA ALA A 157 9.55 16.77 -1.29
C ALA A 157 10.72 16.53 -2.27
N SER A 158 10.80 15.34 -2.88
CA SER A 158 11.78 15.06 -3.94
C SER A 158 11.58 15.92 -5.19
N ARG A 159 10.38 16.47 -5.40
CA ARG A 159 10.02 17.32 -6.55
C ARG A 159 10.12 18.82 -6.26
N GLY A 160 10.79 19.23 -5.17
CA GLY A 160 10.99 20.64 -4.80
C GLY A 160 11.48 21.53 -5.96
N PRO A 161 11.25 22.85 -5.88
CA PRO A 161 11.26 23.75 -7.03
C PRO A 161 12.55 23.63 -7.85
N ASP A 162 12.37 23.63 -9.16
CA ASP A 162 13.40 23.50 -10.18
C ASP A 162 14.62 24.41 -9.89
N ARG A 163 15.68 23.82 -9.31
CA ARG A 163 16.94 24.54 -9.04
C ARG A 163 17.75 24.83 -10.31
N SER A 164 17.26 24.44 -11.50
CA SER A 164 17.91 24.79 -12.77
C SER A 164 17.66 26.25 -13.20
N LYS A 165 16.84 27.02 -12.44
CA LYS A 165 16.51 28.42 -12.73
C LYS A 165 17.13 29.46 -11.79
N GLU A 166 18.11 29.10 -10.96
CA GLU A 166 18.89 30.12 -10.24
C GLU A 166 19.96 30.73 -11.18
N PRO A 167 19.89 32.02 -11.51
CA PRO A 167 20.97 32.67 -12.25
C PRO A 167 22.20 32.73 -11.34
N ARG A 168 23.34 32.24 -11.87
CA ARG A 168 24.66 32.37 -11.24
C ARG A 168 25.15 33.80 -11.25
#